data_AF-A0A952V0X5-F1
#
_entry.id   AF-A0A952V0X5-F1
#
_cell.length_a   1.000
_cell.length_b   1.000
_cell.length_c   1.000
_cell.angle_alpha   90.00
_cell.angle_beta   90.00
_cell.angle_gamma   90.00
#
_symmetry.space_group_name_H-M   'P 1'
#
loop_
_entity.id
_entity.type
_entity.pdbx_description
1 polymer ?
#
loop_
_entity_poly.entity_id
_entity_poly.type
_entity_poly.pdbx_seq_one_letter_code
_entity_poly.pdbx_strand_id
1 'polypeptide(L)'
;MRLSPGDKVEEVKGDPIKLKRGEQEPFAGGKAGYRVIRNHDDWNTAWPIGKVPDMPENAVDPKRHMLVFATADSRKVTGLKIKRALETAEFIYVYVTEQKLGENCLQRRQERAYDAVTATRIDKPVKFFITTEPGESCGPPPVASVECRVGGQEKWAPSISAQPGDAVECALTATSRGKFELIDRHLSIGELPAGSSSKFKFKQGSERGTFEVDVYGKYNIKAEAKDEGGRQASGSATVDVKPPKTKDVLVQLVWSGFDIKDVADSFPRVNLRVQEPGARGQRCSADIPVPGLCEVKTRGSYTYMTIPAGARQLPISVQYLEERAEKGPGPCVHVWYDGARTAETCDHGKREAEEIWRAGVLDTSTGKLL
;
A
#
# COMPACT_ATOMS: atom_id res chain seq x y z
N MET A 1 -14.07 36.77 -14.22
CA MET A 1 -14.92 36.50 -13.06
C MET A 1 -15.29 35.03 -13.06
N ARG A 2 -15.04 34.31 -11.96
CA ARG A 2 -15.47 32.92 -11.81
C ARG A 2 -16.83 32.91 -11.13
N LEU A 3 -17.74 32.16 -11.71
CA LEU A 3 -19.10 31.99 -11.22
C LEU A 3 -19.22 30.59 -10.62
N SER A 4 -19.88 30.51 -9.48
CA SER A 4 -20.19 29.24 -8.83
C SER A 4 -21.28 28.50 -9.61
N PRO A 5 -21.38 27.16 -9.49
CA PRO A 5 -22.48 26.42 -10.07
C PRO A 5 -23.83 26.99 -9.58
N GLY A 6 -24.69 27.41 -10.51
CA GLY A 6 -26.01 28.00 -10.19
C GLY A 6 -26.06 29.53 -10.17
N ASP A 7 -24.92 30.23 -10.25
CA ASP A 7 -24.91 31.69 -10.36
C ASP A 7 -25.49 32.12 -11.71
N LYS A 8 -26.54 32.95 -11.68
CA LYS A 8 -27.04 33.60 -12.89
C LYS A 8 -26.01 34.62 -13.35
N VAL A 9 -25.43 34.41 -14.54
CA VAL A 9 -24.63 35.46 -15.16
C VAL A 9 -25.57 36.63 -15.44
N GLU A 10 -25.22 37.84 -15.01
CA GLU A 10 -25.95 39.05 -15.40
C GLU A 10 -26.17 39.03 -16.92
N GLU A 11 -27.40 39.29 -17.33
CA GLU A 11 -27.80 39.20 -18.72
C GLU A 11 -27.24 40.42 -19.47
N VAL A 12 -25.97 40.32 -19.86
CA VAL A 12 -25.30 41.33 -20.68
C VAL A 12 -25.95 41.31 -22.06
N LYS A 13 -26.62 42.41 -22.43
CA LYS A 13 -27.12 42.63 -23.79
C LYS A 13 -25.99 43.18 -24.66
N GLY A 14 -25.77 42.53 -25.80
CA GLY A 14 -24.72 42.90 -26.75
C GLY A 14 -24.82 42.09 -28.03
N ASP A 15 -24.02 42.47 -29.03
CA ASP A 15 -24.02 41.83 -30.34
C ASP A 15 -23.22 40.53 -30.31
N PRO A 16 -23.75 39.42 -30.86
CA PRO A 16 -23.04 38.15 -30.85
C PRO A 16 -21.83 38.18 -31.78
N ILE A 17 -20.66 37.87 -31.23
CA ILE A 17 -19.44 37.72 -32.02
C ILE A 17 -19.40 36.30 -32.61
N LYS A 18 -19.21 36.22 -33.93
CA LYS A 18 -19.07 34.94 -34.61
C LYS A 18 -17.72 34.30 -34.27
N LEU A 19 -17.78 33.16 -33.57
CA LEU A 19 -16.62 32.34 -33.21
C LEU A 19 -16.45 31.21 -34.21
N LYS A 20 -15.22 31.01 -34.69
CA LYS A 20 -14.83 29.86 -35.51
C LYS A 20 -13.86 28.99 -34.72
N ARG A 21 -14.05 27.67 -34.80
CA ARG A 21 -13.25 26.69 -34.07
C ARG A 21 -12.50 25.84 -35.08
N GLY A 22 -11.18 26.01 -35.13
CA GLY A 22 -10.29 25.22 -35.98
C GLY A 22 -9.71 24.02 -35.22
N GLU A 23 -8.64 23.47 -35.78
CA GLU A 23 -7.81 22.45 -35.13
C GLU A 23 -7.29 22.94 -33.79
N GLN A 24 -7.27 22.06 -32.79
CA GLN A 24 -6.94 22.43 -31.41
C GLN A 24 -5.51 22.04 -31.01
N GLU A 25 -4.94 21.01 -31.63
CA GLU A 25 -3.61 20.47 -31.29
C GLU A 25 -2.49 21.53 -31.22
N PRO A 26 -2.44 22.55 -32.10
CA PRO A 26 -1.41 23.59 -32.01
C PRO A 26 -1.44 24.42 -30.73
N PHE A 27 -2.53 24.36 -29.96
CA PHE A 27 -2.72 25.13 -28.74
C PHE A 27 -2.46 24.32 -27.45
N ALA A 28 -1.94 23.09 -27.57
CA ALA A 28 -1.55 22.28 -26.43
C ALA A 28 -0.38 22.90 -25.64
N GLY A 29 -0.36 22.73 -24.32
CA GLY A 29 0.76 23.16 -23.47
C GLY A 29 0.73 24.62 -23.00
N GLY A 30 -0.40 25.32 -23.16
CA GLY A 30 -0.56 26.72 -22.76
C GLY A 30 -0.30 26.96 -21.27
N LYS A 31 0.18 28.16 -20.93
CA LYS A 31 0.17 28.61 -19.53
C LYS A 31 -1.27 28.63 -19.02
N ALA A 32 -1.49 28.52 -17.73
CA ALA A 32 -2.81 28.77 -17.15
C ALA A 32 -3.33 30.18 -17.53
N GLY A 33 -4.64 30.32 -17.71
CA GLY A 33 -5.31 31.61 -17.87
C GLY A 33 -6.14 31.78 -19.13
N TYR A 34 -6.83 32.92 -19.18
CA TYR A 34 -7.79 33.30 -20.21
C TYR A 34 -7.31 34.57 -20.89
N ARG A 35 -7.13 34.54 -22.21
CA ARG A 35 -6.52 35.65 -22.94
C ARG A 35 -7.08 35.79 -24.34
N VAL A 36 -6.85 36.97 -24.90
CA VAL A 36 -7.09 37.24 -26.31
C VAL A 36 -5.75 37.55 -26.94
N ILE A 37 -5.46 36.89 -28.06
CA ILE A 37 -4.22 37.01 -28.81
C ILE A 37 -4.52 37.78 -30.08
N ARG A 38 -3.91 38.96 -30.22
CA ARG A 38 -4.11 39.87 -31.36
C ARG A 38 -2.85 40.06 -32.19
N ASN A 39 -1.71 39.70 -31.64
CA ASN A 39 -0.40 39.89 -32.25
C ASN A 39 0.57 38.81 -31.75
N HIS A 40 1.81 38.90 -32.22
CA HIS A 40 2.86 37.93 -31.88
C HIS A 40 3.34 38.03 -30.42
N ASP A 41 3.30 39.22 -29.82
CA ASP A 41 3.68 39.40 -28.42
C ASP A 41 2.69 38.69 -27.48
N ASP A 42 1.39 38.88 -27.72
CA ASP A 42 0.33 38.17 -26.98
C ASP A 42 0.51 36.65 -27.10
N TRP A 43 0.88 36.16 -28.30
CA TRP A 43 1.16 34.74 -28.55
C TRP A 43 2.31 34.25 -27.69
N ASN A 44 3.44 34.96 -27.70
CA ASN A 44 4.63 34.58 -26.94
C ASN A 44 4.36 34.54 -25.42
N THR A 45 3.49 35.41 -24.91
CA THR A 45 3.13 35.40 -23.49
C THR A 45 2.25 34.22 -23.07
N ALA A 46 1.52 33.61 -24.03
CA ALA A 46 0.56 32.53 -23.77
C ALA A 46 1.22 31.20 -23.38
N TRP A 47 2.52 31.03 -23.65
CA TRP A 47 3.26 29.77 -23.49
C TRP A 47 4.36 29.85 -22.42
N PRO A 48 4.76 28.71 -21.82
CA PRO A 48 5.96 28.64 -20.99
C PRO A 48 7.20 29.14 -21.74
N ILE A 49 8.12 29.76 -21.00
CA ILE A 49 9.39 30.27 -21.57
C ILE A 49 10.13 29.10 -22.23
N GLY A 50 10.57 29.30 -23.48
CA GLY A 50 11.27 28.26 -24.27
C GLY A 50 10.37 27.16 -24.84
N LYS A 51 9.04 27.27 -24.72
CA LYS A 51 8.06 26.30 -25.29
C LYS A 51 6.95 26.98 -26.10
N VAL A 52 7.29 28.06 -26.78
CA VAL A 52 6.37 28.78 -27.67
C VAL A 52 6.29 27.99 -28.99
N PRO A 53 5.13 27.43 -29.37
CA PRO A 53 4.94 26.82 -30.68
C PRO A 53 4.83 27.90 -31.77
N ASP A 54 5.02 27.50 -33.03
CA ASP A 54 4.78 28.37 -34.16
C ASP A 54 3.31 28.80 -34.22
N MET A 55 3.08 30.09 -34.49
CA MET A 55 1.73 30.63 -34.58
C MET A 55 1.04 30.09 -35.85
N PRO A 56 -0.12 29.43 -35.76
CA PRO A 56 -0.77 28.89 -36.95
C PRO A 56 -1.17 30.03 -37.90
N GLU A 57 -0.82 29.91 -39.18
CA GLU A 57 -0.98 30.97 -40.19
C GLU A 57 -2.44 31.48 -40.32
N ASN A 58 -3.41 30.60 -40.05
CA ASN A 58 -4.84 30.90 -40.15
C ASN A 58 -5.51 31.23 -38.80
N ALA A 59 -4.76 31.16 -37.68
CA ALA A 59 -5.32 31.37 -36.34
C ALA A 59 -5.36 32.84 -35.94
N VAL A 60 -4.36 33.64 -36.35
CA VAL A 60 -4.27 35.06 -36.02
C VAL A 60 -3.79 35.82 -37.25
N ASP A 61 -4.68 36.57 -37.88
CA ASP A 61 -4.32 37.68 -38.77
C ASP A 61 -4.34 38.95 -37.93
N PRO A 62 -3.19 39.54 -37.57
CA PRO A 62 -3.16 40.72 -36.72
C PRO A 62 -3.99 41.89 -37.26
N LYS A 63 -4.40 41.92 -38.53
CA LYS A 63 -5.25 43.00 -39.05
C LYS A 63 -6.73 42.64 -39.08
N ARG A 64 -7.10 41.37 -39.06
CA ARG A 64 -8.48 40.92 -39.33
C ARG A 64 -9.07 39.97 -38.29
N HIS A 65 -8.23 39.20 -37.61
CA HIS A 65 -8.65 38.14 -36.72
C HIS A 65 -7.93 38.22 -35.37
N MET A 66 -8.65 37.87 -34.32
CA MET A 66 -8.09 37.65 -32.99
C MET A 66 -8.40 36.22 -32.55
N LEU A 67 -7.53 35.65 -31.73
CA LEU A 67 -7.75 34.35 -31.11
C LEU A 67 -8.17 34.54 -29.65
N VAL A 68 -9.28 33.94 -29.26
CA VAL A 68 -9.67 33.81 -27.86
C VAL A 68 -9.15 32.47 -27.38
N PHE A 69 -8.21 32.49 -26.45
CA PHE A 69 -7.52 31.30 -25.96
C PHE A 69 -7.71 31.17 -24.45
N ALA A 70 -8.23 30.02 -24.04
CA ALA A 70 -8.48 29.71 -22.65
C ALA A 70 -7.76 28.41 -22.28
N THR A 71 -7.04 28.45 -21.17
CA THR A 71 -6.38 27.28 -20.60
C THR A 71 -6.76 27.22 -19.14
N ALA A 72 -7.25 26.06 -18.70
CA ALA A 72 -7.71 25.88 -17.34
C ALA A 72 -6.59 26.22 -16.35
N ASP A 73 -6.94 26.79 -15.20
CA ASP A 73 -5.93 27.12 -14.19
C ASP A 73 -5.52 25.87 -13.40
N SER A 74 -6.47 24.96 -13.18
CA SER A 74 -6.27 23.71 -12.47
C SER A 74 -6.22 22.53 -13.43
N ARG A 75 -5.30 21.61 -13.15
CA ARG A 75 -5.24 20.30 -13.79
C ARG A 75 -6.49 19.45 -13.52
N LYS A 76 -7.23 19.72 -12.43
CA LYS A 76 -8.49 19.03 -12.12
C LYS A 76 -9.63 19.38 -13.09
N VAL A 77 -9.44 20.30 -14.04
CA VAL A 77 -10.40 20.59 -15.10
C VAL A 77 -10.14 19.64 -16.26
N THR A 78 -11.14 18.82 -16.59
CA THR A 78 -11.07 17.78 -17.63
C THR A 78 -11.52 18.29 -18.98
N GLY A 79 -12.40 19.30 -19.00
CA GLY A 79 -12.91 19.92 -20.22
C GLY A 79 -12.97 21.43 -20.08
N LEU A 80 -12.68 22.15 -21.16
CA LEU A 80 -12.80 23.60 -21.22
C LEU A 80 -13.41 23.96 -22.56
N LYS A 81 -14.41 24.85 -22.57
CA LYS A 81 -15.08 25.26 -23.81
C LYS A 81 -15.51 26.72 -23.78
N ILE A 82 -15.02 27.50 -24.75
CA ILE A 82 -15.49 28.85 -25.06
C ILE A 82 -16.82 28.69 -25.83
N LYS A 83 -17.92 29.10 -25.19
CA LYS A 83 -19.28 28.88 -25.70
C LYS A 83 -19.74 30.00 -26.62
N ARG A 84 -19.55 31.25 -26.18
CA ARG A 84 -20.01 32.44 -26.89
C ARG A 84 -19.22 33.68 -26.46
N ALA A 85 -19.26 34.70 -27.30
CA ALA A 85 -18.76 36.03 -26.97
C ALA A 85 -19.78 37.08 -27.41
N LEU A 86 -19.93 38.14 -26.61
CA LEU A 86 -20.79 39.28 -26.89
C LEU A 86 -19.96 40.56 -26.92
N GLU A 87 -20.22 41.42 -27.88
CA GLU A 87 -19.68 42.77 -27.96
C GLU A 87 -20.68 43.78 -27.40
N THR A 88 -20.22 44.67 -26.52
CA THR A 88 -20.98 45.86 -26.09
C THR A 88 -20.24 47.12 -26.51
N ALA A 89 -20.77 48.30 -26.14
CA ALA A 89 -20.08 49.57 -26.40
C ALA A 89 -18.65 49.59 -25.83
N GLU A 90 -18.44 49.01 -24.65
CA GLU A 90 -17.19 49.14 -23.88
C GLU A 90 -16.34 47.87 -23.86
N PHE A 91 -16.95 46.69 -23.86
CA PHE A 91 -16.27 45.43 -23.55
C PHE A 91 -16.66 44.30 -24.52
N ILE A 92 -15.79 43.28 -24.57
CA ILE A 92 -16.13 41.97 -25.07
C ILE A 92 -16.31 41.04 -23.88
N TYR A 93 -17.46 40.36 -23.80
CA TYR A 93 -17.74 39.38 -22.77
C TYR A 93 -17.65 37.97 -23.33
N VAL A 94 -16.71 37.17 -22.82
CA VAL A 94 -16.49 35.80 -23.27
C VAL A 94 -17.00 34.83 -22.20
N TYR A 95 -17.81 33.88 -22.60
CA TYR A 95 -18.39 32.88 -21.71
C TYR A 95 -17.70 31.54 -21.92
N VAL A 96 -17.10 31.01 -20.85
CA VAL A 96 -16.34 29.77 -20.85
C VAL A 96 -16.95 28.80 -19.85
N THR A 97 -17.06 27.54 -20.25
CA THR A 97 -17.44 26.44 -19.36
C THR A 97 -16.19 25.64 -19.00
N GLU A 98 -15.93 25.45 -17.71
CA GLU A 98 -14.94 24.52 -17.17
C GLU A 98 -15.66 23.29 -16.62
N GLN A 99 -15.32 22.11 -17.10
CA GLN A 99 -15.77 20.84 -16.54
C GLN A 99 -14.72 20.31 -15.56
N LYS A 100 -15.08 20.14 -14.29
CA LYS A 100 -14.21 19.54 -13.28
C LYS A 100 -14.15 18.03 -13.41
N LEU A 101 -13.06 17.44 -12.93
CA LEU A 101 -12.94 16.02 -12.68
C LEU A 101 -14.04 15.58 -11.71
N GLY A 102 -14.78 14.53 -12.07
CA GLY A 102 -15.79 13.96 -11.21
C GLY A 102 -15.17 13.32 -9.95
N GLU A 103 -16.00 13.13 -8.93
CA GLU A 103 -15.57 12.46 -7.70
C GLU A 103 -15.06 11.05 -7.98
N ASN A 104 -14.00 10.64 -7.26
CA ASN A 104 -13.37 9.32 -7.36
C ASN A 104 -12.86 8.95 -8.77
N CYS A 105 -12.79 9.91 -9.69
CA CYS A 105 -12.13 9.74 -10.98
C CYS A 105 -10.64 10.01 -10.87
N LEU A 106 -9.84 9.28 -11.64
CA LEU A 106 -8.40 9.48 -11.69
C LEU A 106 -8.02 10.38 -12.86
N GLN A 107 -7.14 11.34 -12.60
CA GLN A 107 -6.64 12.25 -13.61
C GLN A 107 -5.60 11.55 -14.50
N ARG A 108 -5.98 11.19 -15.73
CA ARG A 108 -5.08 10.56 -16.71
C ARG A 108 -4.27 11.55 -17.55
N ARG A 109 -4.76 12.78 -17.75
CA ARG A 109 -4.06 13.82 -18.52
C ARG A 109 -3.11 14.62 -17.65
N GLN A 110 -1.84 14.69 -18.06
CA GLN A 110 -0.86 15.60 -17.46
C GLN A 110 -1.06 17.06 -17.90
N GLU A 111 -1.62 17.25 -19.10
CA GLU A 111 -1.90 18.56 -19.68
C GLU A 111 -3.18 19.18 -19.12
N ARG A 112 -3.23 20.51 -19.12
CA ARG A 112 -4.42 21.26 -18.72
C ARG A 112 -5.43 21.26 -19.85
N ALA A 113 -6.72 21.22 -19.53
CA ALA A 113 -7.75 21.45 -20.54
C ALA A 113 -7.59 22.86 -21.14
N TYR A 114 -7.79 22.97 -22.45
CA TYR A 114 -7.69 24.24 -23.17
C TYR A 114 -8.71 24.30 -24.30
N ASP A 115 -8.94 25.52 -24.79
CA ASP A 115 -9.78 25.78 -25.95
C ASP A 115 -9.37 27.07 -26.66
N ALA A 116 -9.42 27.06 -27.98
CA ALA A 116 -9.03 28.16 -28.83
C ALA A 116 -10.08 28.39 -29.95
N VAL A 117 -10.55 29.63 -30.07
CA VAL A 117 -11.49 30.04 -31.13
C VAL A 117 -11.05 31.34 -31.78
N THR A 118 -11.24 31.46 -33.08
CA THR A 118 -10.95 32.68 -33.83
C THR A 118 -12.21 33.53 -33.99
N ALA A 119 -12.03 34.84 -33.97
CA ALA A 119 -13.08 35.82 -34.17
C ALA A 119 -12.56 36.97 -35.04
N THR A 120 -13.47 37.78 -35.59
CA THR A 120 -13.08 39.07 -36.19
C THR A 120 -12.39 39.93 -35.14
N ARG A 121 -11.33 40.64 -35.54
CA ARG A 121 -10.56 41.50 -34.64
C ARG A 121 -11.45 42.64 -34.14
N ILE A 122 -11.51 42.75 -32.81
CA ILE A 122 -12.19 43.84 -32.09
C ILE A 122 -11.24 44.33 -31.00
N ASP A 123 -10.87 45.61 -31.06
CA ASP A 123 -9.90 46.25 -30.18
C ASP A 123 -10.57 46.83 -28.92
N LYS A 124 -11.36 46.00 -28.23
CA LYS A 124 -12.02 46.33 -26.94
C LYS A 124 -11.45 45.47 -25.80
N PRO A 125 -11.43 45.96 -24.54
CA PRO A 125 -11.05 45.13 -23.40
C PRO A 125 -11.98 43.91 -23.24
N VAL A 126 -11.44 42.78 -22.79
CA VAL A 126 -12.17 41.51 -22.71
C VAL A 126 -12.38 41.07 -21.27
N LYS A 127 -13.61 40.68 -20.94
CA LYS A 127 -14.02 40.11 -19.64
C LYS A 127 -14.45 38.66 -19.83
N PHE A 128 -13.80 37.75 -19.12
CA PHE A 128 -14.16 36.33 -19.13
C PHE A 128 -15.11 35.99 -17.98
N PHE A 129 -16.23 35.34 -18.29
CA PHE A 129 -17.12 34.67 -17.35
C PHE A 129 -16.90 33.18 -17.42
N ILE A 130 -16.56 32.58 -16.27
CA ILE A 130 -16.23 31.16 -16.20
C ILE A 130 -17.30 30.46 -15.37
N THR A 131 -18.05 29.58 -16.01
CA THR A 131 -19.03 28.70 -15.36
C THR A 131 -18.39 27.35 -15.12
N THR A 132 -18.39 26.90 -13.88
CA THR A 132 -17.89 25.57 -13.53
C THR A 132 -19.03 24.55 -13.51
N GLU A 133 -18.85 23.45 -14.22
CA GLU A 133 -19.73 22.28 -14.19
C GLU A 133 -19.04 21.11 -13.47
N PRO A 134 -19.71 20.41 -12.54
CA PRO A 134 -19.16 19.19 -11.94
C PRO A 134 -19.08 18.09 -12.99
N GLY A 135 -17.99 17.33 -12.99
CA GLY A 135 -17.89 16.10 -13.77
C GLY A 135 -18.72 14.99 -13.13
N GLU A 136 -19.17 14.03 -13.95
CA GLU A 136 -19.82 12.83 -13.43
C GLU A 136 -18.87 12.02 -12.56
N SER A 137 -19.36 11.59 -11.39
CA SER A 137 -18.61 10.70 -10.50
C SER A 137 -18.25 9.38 -11.20
N CYS A 138 -17.07 8.85 -10.87
CA CYS A 138 -16.65 7.49 -11.26
C CYS A 138 -17.14 6.43 -10.27
N GLY A 139 -17.93 6.83 -9.26
CA GLY A 139 -18.39 5.98 -8.17
C GLY A 139 -17.28 5.64 -7.17
N PRO A 140 -17.59 5.04 -6.02
CA PRO A 140 -16.60 4.65 -5.01
C PRO A 140 -15.45 3.77 -5.55
N PRO A 141 -14.28 3.77 -4.89
CA PRO A 141 -13.22 2.81 -5.15
C PRO A 141 -13.68 1.37 -4.83
N PRO A 142 -12.96 0.35 -5.31
CA PRO A 142 -13.26 -1.03 -4.94
C PRO A 142 -13.09 -1.27 -3.44
N VAL A 143 -13.62 -2.39 -2.96
CA VAL A 143 -13.37 -2.90 -1.61
C VAL A 143 -12.77 -4.29 -1.70
N ALA A 144 -11.89 -4.61 -0.75
CA ALA A 144 -11.26 -5.92 -0.61
C ALA A 144 -11.31 -6.37 0.85
N SER A 145 -11.58 -7.66 1.07
CA SER A 145 -11.51 -8.32 2.36
C SER A 145 -10.84 -9.68 2.23
N VAL A 146 -10.33 -10.19 3.35
CA VAL A 146 -9.81 -11.54 3.46
C VAL A 146 -10.55 -12.24 4.57
N GLU A 147 -10.90 -13.49 4.33
CA GLU A 147 -11.31 -14.40 5.39
C GLU A 147 -10.48 -15.68 5.30
N CYS A 148 -10.23 -16.28 6.45
CA CYS A 148 -9.48 -17.52 6.59
C CYS A 148 -10.27 -18.55 7.39
N ARG A 149 -9.88 -19.81 7.25
CA ARG A 149 -10.38 -20.94 8.04
C ARG A 149 -9.30 -22.01 8.20
N VAL A 150 -9.40 -22.79 9.27
CA VAL A 150 -8.61 -24.02 9.41
C VAL A 150 -9.20 -25.08 8.47
N GLY A 151 -8.34 -25.85 7.81
CA GLY A 151 -8.73 -26.88 6.84
C GLY A 151 -9.76 -27.85 7.43
N GLY A 152 -10.82 -28.11 6.66
CA GLY A 152 -11.94 -28.96 7.10
C GLY A 152 -13.01 -28.23 7.93
N GLN A 153 -12.78 -26.99 8.37
CA GLN A 153 -13.84 -26.17 8.97
C GLN A 153 -14.68 -25.47 7.90
N GLU A 154 -15.96 -25.26 8.16
CA GLU A 154 -16.85 -24.54 7.22
C GLU A 154 -16.81 -23.02 7.40
N LYS A 155 -16.57 -22.56 8.63
CA LYS A 155 -16.67 -21.15 8.98
C LYS A 155 -15.44 -20.36 8.52
N TRP A 156 -15.67 -19.32 7.73
CA TRP A 156 -14.69 -18.31 7.35
C TRP A 156 -14.75 -17.14 8.34
N ALA A 157 -13.59 -16.57 8.68
CA ALA A 157 -13.51 -15.37 9.50
C ALA A 157 -12.24 -14.56 9.20
N PRO A 158 -12.25 -13.23 9.41
CA PRO A 158 -11.07 -12.38 9.25
C PRO A 158 -10.04 -12.58 10.38
N SER A 159 -10.42 -13.24 11.47
CA SER A 159 -9.52 -13.63 12.54
C SER A 159 -9.83 -15.03 13.01
N ILE A 160 -8.83 -15.91 12.99
CA ILE A 160 -8.96 -17.31 13.43
C ILE A 160 -7.81 -17.68 14.36
N SER A 161 -7.99 -18.78 15.10
CA SER A 161 -6.91 -19.43 15.84
C SER A 161 -6.58 -20.78 15.20
N ALA A 162 -5.29 -21.09 15.16
CA ALA A 162 -4.77 -22.34 14.60
C ALA A 162 -3.64 -22.90 15.48
N GLN A 163 -3.15 -24.09 15.16
CA GLN A 163 -2.00 -24.74 15.79
C GLN A 163 -0.92 -25.08 14.74
N PRO A 164 0.36 -25.20 15.14
CA PRO A 164 1.40 -25.67 14.23
C PRO A 164 1.09 -27.05 13.63
N GLY A 165 1.14 -27.13 12.31
CA GLY A 165 0.73 -28.28 11.49
C GLY A 165 -0.66 -28.13 10.87
N ASP A 166 -1.48 -27.16 11.31
CA ASP A 166 -2.76 -26.89 10.67
C ASP A 166 -2.57 -26.31 9.27
N ALA A 167 -3.32 -26.83 8.31
CA ALA A 167 -3.46 -26.21 7.00
C ALA A 167 -4.51 -25.10 7.08
N VAL A 168 -4.12 -23.84 6.84
CA VAL A 168 -5.03 -22.69 6.84
C VAL A 168 -5.32 -22.28 5.41
N GLU A 169 -6.61 -22.15 5.12
CA GLU A 169 -7.11 -21.69 3.84
C GLU A 169 -7.61 -20.25 3.96
N CYS A 170 -7.18 -19.37 3.07
CA CYS A 170 -7.61 -17.98 3.01
C CYS A 170 -8.13 -17.63 1.63
N ALA A 171 -9.17 -16.79 1.60
CA ALA A 171 -9.81 -16.32 0.38
C ALA A 171 -9.97 -14.80 0.41
N LEU A 172 -9.62 -14.18 -0.70
CA LEU A 172 -9.84 -12.79 -1.01
C LEU A 172 -11.26 -12.63 -1.57
N THR A 173 -12.00 -11.68 -1.03
CA THR A 173 -13.23 -11.17 -1.66
C THR A 173 -12.99 -9.73 -2.07
N ALA A 174 -13.17 -9.42 -3.35
CA ALA A 174 -13.08 -8.05 -3.86
C ALA A 174 -14.33 -7.70 -4.68
N THR A 175 -14.81 -6.47 -4.52
CA THR A 175 -16.03 -6.00 -5.18
C THR A 175 -15.82 -4.61 -5.75
N SER A 176 -16.13 -4.44 -7.04
CA SER A 176 -16.21 -3.10 -7.63
C SER A 176 -17.47 -2.39 -7.14
N ARG A 177 -17.36 -1.10 -6.83
CA ARG A 177 -18.48 -0.25 -6.40
C ARG A 177 -18.71 0.95 -7.32
N GLY A 178 -17.97 1.04 -8.42
CA GLY A 178 -17.99 2.20 -9.31
C GLY A 178 -18.07 1.81 -10.78
N LYS A 179 -17.74 2.76 -11.66
CA LYS A 179 -17.78 2.58 -13.12
C LYS A 179 -16.67 1.68 -13.68
N PHE A 180 -15.63 1.39 -12.89
CA PHE A 180 -14.45 0.62 -13.33
C PHE A 180 -14.55 -0.83 -12.88
N GLU A 181 -14.14 -1.77 -13.75
CA GLU A 181 -14.05 -3.18 -13.40
C GLU A 181 -12.77 -3.50 -12.63
N LEU A 182 -12.76 -4.61 -11.89
CA LEU A 182 -11.56 -5.11 -11.21
C LEU A 182 -10.65 -5.79 -12.22
N ILE A 183 -9.38 -5.39 -12.26
CA ILE A 183 -8.37 -5.94 -13.18
C ILE A 183 -7.29 -6.77 -12.48
N ASP A 184 -7.11 -6.57 -11.18
CA ASP A 184 -6.08 -7.26 -10.41
C ASP A 184 -6.58 -7.58 -9.01
N ARG A 185 -6.22 -8.76 -8.52
CA ARG A 185 -6.61 -9.31 -7.22
C ARG A 185 -5.49 -10.23 -6.75
N HIS A 186 -4.92 -9.91 -5.60
CA HIS A 186 -3.76 -10.62 -5.09
C HIS A 186 -3.88 -10.89 -3.60
N LEU A 187 -3.85 -12.17 -3.23
CA LEU A 187 -3.70 -12.62 -1.85
C LEU A 187 -2.21 -12.91 -1.58
N SER A 188 -1.70 -12.41 -0.47
CA SER A 188 -0.32 -12.64 -0.05
C SER A 188 -0.22 -12.77 1.48
N ILE A 189 0.88 -13.35 1.96
CA ILE A 189 1.19 -13.27 3.39
C ILE A 189 1.93 -11.95 3.60
N GLY A 190 1.32 -11.05 4.36
CA GLY A 190 1.85 -9.73 4.63
C GLY A 190 2.90 -9.69 5.73
N GLU A 191 2.73 -10.50 6.77
CA GLU A 191 3.66 -10.59 7.89
C GLU A 191 3.67 -12.03 8.42
N LEU A 192 4.87 -12.54 8.67
CA LEU A 192 5.11 -13.86 9.22
C LEU A 192 5.68 -13.72 10.64
N PRO A 193 5.33 -14.63 11.56
CA PRO A 193 6.04 -14.71 12.82
C PRO A 193 7.50 -15.13 12.60
N ALA A 194 8.38 -14.68 13.50
CA ALA A 194 9.80 -15.01 13.45
C ALA A 194 10.02 -16.53 13.39
N GLY A 195 10.91 -16.96 12.49
CA GLY A 195 11.22 -18.36 12.21
C GLY A 195 10.26 -19.05 11.24
N SER A 196 9.15 -18.42 10.84
CA SER A 196 8.22 -19.00 9.88
C SER A 196 8.78 -18.92 8.46
N SER A 197 8.57 -20.01 7.72
CA SER A 197 8.86 -20.17 6.30
C SER A 197 7.59 -20.44 5.49
N SER A 198 6.42 -20.29 6.11
CA SER A 198 5.12 -20.56 5.49
C SER A 198 4.94 -19.77 4.20
N LYS A 199 4.49 -20.48 3.15
CA LYS A 199 4.18 -19.91 1.84
C LYS A 199 2.79 -20.37 1.40
N PHE A 200 2.06 -19.49 0.72
CA PHE A 200 0.83 -19.87 0.07
C PHE A 200 1.09 -20.86 -1.07
N LYS A 201 0.26 -21.90 -1.10
CA LYS A 201 0.07 -22.80 -2.23
C LYS A 201 -1.26 -22.42 -2.90
N PHE A 202 -1.16 -21.86 -4.09
CA PHE A 202 -2.31 -21.48 -4.91
C PHE A 202 -2.63 -22.59 -5.90
N LYS A 203 -3.87 -23.08 -5.92
CA LYS A 203 -4.30 -24.11 -6.89
C LYS A 203 -4.78 -23.51 -8.21
N GLN A 204 -5.48 -22.37 -8.16
CA GLN A 204 -5.97 -21.66 -9.33
C GLN A 204 -6.19 -20.18 -9.01
N GLY A 205 -5.43 -19.30 -9.67
CA GLY A 205 -5.47 -17.86 -9.42
C GLY A 205 -4.84 -17.45 -8.08
N SER A 206 -4.80 -16.14 -7.83
CA SER A 206 -4.21 -15.50 -6.65
C SER A 206 -5.24 -15.12 -5.59
N GLU A 207 -6.49 -15.55 -5.73
CA GLU A 207 -7.60 -15.15 -4.83
C GLU A 207 -7.80 -16.11 -3.66
N ARG A 208 -7.37 -17.38 -3.79
CA ARG A 208 -7.56 -18.41 -2.77
C ARG A 208 -6.30 -19.26 -2.63
N GLY A 209 -5.73 -19.24 -1.43
CA GLY A 209 -4.48 -19.93 -1.12
C GLY A 209 -4.58 -20.73 0.17
N THR A 210 -3.77 -21.79 0.25
CA THR A 210 -3.59 -22.56 1.49
C THR A 210 -2.14 -22.47 1.93
N PHE A 211 -1.87 -22.30 3.21
CA PHE A 211 -0.53 -22.41 3.78
C PHE A 211 -0.57 -23.30 5.02
N GLU A 212 0.57 -23.87 5.39
CA GLU A 212 0.72 -24.63 6.62
C GLU A 212 1.30 -23.73 7.70
N VAL A 213 0.69 -23.75 8.88
CA VAL A 213 1.22 -23.04 10.04
C VAL A 213 2.41 -23.80 10.59
N ASP A 214 3.59 -23.19 10.65
CA ASP A 214 4.82 -23.88 11.06
C ASP A 214 5.31 -23.48 12.47
N VAL A 215 5.11 -22.23 12.87
CA VAL A 215 5.55 -21.70 14.18
C VAL A 215 4.43 -20.99 14.95
N TYR A 216 4.61 -20.89 16.27
CA TYR A 216 3.77 -20.04 17.12
C TYR A 216 4.01 -18.57 16.83
N GLY A 217 2.92 -17.79 16.85
CA GLY A 217 2.93 -16.36 16.57
C GLY A 217 1.72 -15.92 15.77
N LYS A 218 1.81 -14.73 15.18
CA LYS A 218 0.72 -14.11 14.43
C LYS A 218 1.09 -14.05 12.95
N TYR A 219 0.23 -14.58 12.11
CA TYR A 219 0.35 -14.46 10.64
C TYR A 219 -0.65 -13.39 10.19
N ASN A 220 -0.18 -12.46 9.36
CA ASN A 220 -1.02 -11.43 8.75
C ASN A 220 -1.16 -11.72 7.27
N ILE A 221 -2.39 -11.92 6.81
CA ILE A 221 -2.72 -12.20 5.42
C ILE A 221 -3.25 -10.92 4.80
N LYS A 222 -2.73 -10.54 3.63
CA LYS A 222 -3.12 -9.32 2.92
C LYS A 222 -3.84 -9.66 1.61
N ALA A 223 -4.91 -8.93 1.35
CA ALA A 223 -5.55 -8.84 0.03
C ALA A 223 -5.26 -7.48 -0.56
N GLU A 224 -4.98 -7.45 -1.85
CA GLU A 224 -4.91 -6.25 -2.66
C GLU A 224 -5.80 -6.43 -3.89
N ALA A 225 -6.55 -5.40 -4.26
CA ALA A 225 -7.34 -5.36 -5.47
C ALA A 225 -7.18 -4.02 -6.17
N LYS A 226 -7.23 -4.04 -7.52
CA LYS A 226 -7.09 -2.85 -8.35
C LYS A 226 -8.15 -2.84 -9.44
N ASP A 227 -8.68 -1.67 -9.74
CA ASP A 227 -9.61 -1.47 -10.86
C ASP A 227 -8.94 -0.86 -12.11
N GLU A 228 -9.65 -0.85 -13.23
CA GLU A 228 -9.20 -0.25 -14.51
C GLU A 228 -8.85 1.23 -14.41
N GLY A 229 -9.46 1.93 -13.44
CA GLY A 229 -9.12 3.30 -13.12
C GLY A 229 -7.69 3.41 -12.60
N GLY A 230 -7.20 2.37 -11.93
CA GLY A 230 -5.95 2.33 -11.18
C GLY A 230 -6.15 2.52 -9.68
N ARG A 231 -7.40 2.53 -9.19
CA ARG A 231 -7.73 2.69 -7.78
C ARG A 231 -7.52 1.36 -7.07
N GLN A 232 -7.01 1.43 -5.85
CA GLN A 232 -6.63 0.25 -5.08
C GLN A 232 -7.54 0.06 -3.86
N ALA A 233 -7.70 -1.19 -3.45
CA ALA A 233 -8.32 -1.59 -2.21
C ALA A 233 -7.44 -2.64 -1.52
N SER A 234 -7.41 -2.62 -0.19
CA SER A 234 -6.67 -3.58 0.61
C SER A 234 -7.54 -4.16 1.72
N GLY A 235 -7.37 -5.44 2.03
CA GLY A 235 -7.98 -6.12 3.17
C GLY A 235 -6.94 -6.93 3.93
N SER A 236 -7.23 -7.29 5.18
CA SER A 236 -6.34 -8.15 5.95
C SER A 236 -7.10 -9.14 6.83
N ALA A 237 -6.48 -10.30 7.06
CA ALA A 237 -6.94 -11.29 8.04
C ALA A 237 -5.77 -11.71 8.95
N THR A 238 -6.09 -12.21 10.15
CA THR A 238 -5.11 -12.63 11.14
C THR A 238 -5.31 -14.09 11.54
N VAL A 239 -4.21 -14.83 11.60
CA VAL A 239 -4.18 -16.20 12.11
C VAL A 239 -3.30 -16.20 13.35
N ASP A 240 -3.92 -16.36 14.51
CA ASP A 240 -3.24 -16.39 15.80
C ASP A 240 -2.92 -17.82 16.20
N VAL A 241 -1.63 -18.10 16.39
CA VAL A 241 -1.12 -19.44 16.69
C VAL A 241 -0.45 -19.38 18.04
N LYS A 242 -1.19 -19.79 19.07
CA LYS A 242 -0.74 -19.74 20.47
C LYS A 242 -0.54 -21.15 21.01
N PRO A 243 0.46 -21.36 21.87
CA PRO A 243 0.58 -22.62 22.57
C PRO A 243 -0.62 -22.85 23.49
N PRO A 244 -0.93 -24.11 23.84
CA PRO A 244 -1.99 -24.44 24.78
C PRO A 244 -1.82 -23.70 26.12
N LYS A 245 -2.93 -23.28 26.72
CA LYS A 245 -2.92 -22.68 28.06
C LYS A 245 -2.60 -23.76 29.09
N THR A 246 -1.34 -23.81 29.50
CA THR A 246 -0.83 -24.75 30.50
C THR A 246 0.10 -24.00 31.45
N LYS A 247 0.39 -24.62 32.60
CA LYS A 247 1.39 -24.12 33.55
C LYS A 247 2.81 -24.52 33.17
N ASP A 248 2.97 -25.38 32.16
CA ASP A 248 4.28 -25.68 31.61
C ASP A 248 4.79 -24.48 30.82
N VAL A 249 6.10 -24.26 30.85
CA VAL A 249 6.74 -23.21 30.07
C VAL A 249 7.13 -23.79 28.72
N LEU A 250 6.79 -23.07 27.65
CA LEU A 250 7.30 -23.36 26.33
C LEU A 250 8.42 -22.36 25.98
N VAL A 251 9.62 -22.87 25.76
CA VAL A 251 10.75 -22.10 25.25
C VAL A 251 10.90 -22.38 23.76
N GLN A 252 10.85 -21.32 22.98
CA GLN A 252 10.87 -21.36 21.52
C GLN A 252 12.19 -20.76 21.04
N LEU A 253 12.91 -21.45 20.16
CA LEU A 253 14.02 -20.89 19.41
C LEU A 253 13.56 -20.59 17.98
N VAL A 254 13.72 -19.34 17.56
CA VAL A 254 13.35 -18.88 16.22
C VAL A 254 14.44 -17.99 15.63
N TRP A 255 14.50 -17.89 14.32
CA TRP A 255 15.35 -16.92 13.63
C TRP A 255 14.60 -15.60 13.41
N SER A 256 15.31 -14.48 13.52
CA SER A 256 14.79 -13.14 13.27
C SER A 256 15.70 -12.37 12.30
N GLY A 257 15.18 -11.29 11.71
CA GLY A 257 15.97 -10.43 10.83
C GLY A 257 16.33 -11.05 9.47
N PHE A 258 15.53 -12.01 8.99
CA PHE A 258 15.64 -12.61 7.66
C PHE A 258 14.50 -12.15 6.75
N ASP A 259 14.72 -12.18 5.43
CA ASP A 259 13.68 -11.99 4.41
C ASP A 259 12.97 -13.32 4.14
N ILE A 260 11.66 -13.29 3.82
CA ILE A 260 10.88 -14.49 3.44
C ILE A 260 11.50 -15.26 2.27
N LYS A 261 12.32 -14.59 1.45
CA LYS A 261 13.07 -15.19 0.36
C LYS A 261 14.33 -15.95 0.81
N ASP A 262 14.82 -15.71 2.02
CA ASP A 262 16.00 -16.39 2.55
C ASP A 262 15.72 -17.87 2.76
N VAL A 263 16.74 -18.71 2.55
CA VAL A 263 16.65 -20.15 2.74
C VAL A 263 16.98 -20.48 4.18
N ALA A 264 15.99 -20.95 4.95
CA ALA A 264 16.17 -21.22 6.38
C ALA A 264 17.31 -22.22 6.68
N ASP A 265 17.55 -23.17 5.79
CA ASP A 265 18.64 -24.16 5.91
C ASP A 265 20.05 -23.54 5.76
N SER A 266 20.15 -22.28 5.34
CA SER A 266 21.43 -21.54 5.26
C SER A 266 21.80 -20.84 6.58
N PHE A 267 20.90 -20.83 7.56
CA PHE A 267 21.17 -20.20 8.85
C PHE A 267 22.13 -21.07 9.68
N PRO A 268 23.03 -20.46 10.48
CA PRO A 268 23.98 -21.21 11.29
C PRO A 268 23.28 -22.21 12.20
N ARG A 269 23.79 -23.44 12.28
CA ARG A 269 23.21 -24.43 13.18
C ARG A 269 23.44 -24.04 14.64
N VAL A 270 22.38 -24.15 15.44
CA VAL A 270 22.40 -23.82 16.86
C VAL A 270 21.65 -24.88 17.67
N ASN A 271 21.97 -24.97 18.95
CA ASN A 271 21.36 -25.92 19.88
C ASN A 271 20.80 -25.20 21.11
N LEU A 272 19.47 -25.23 21.27
CA LEU A 272 18.77 -24.68 22.44
C LEU A 272 18.99 -25.59 23.65
N ARG A 273 19.44 -24.99 24.76
CA ARG A 273 19.79 -25.71 25.99
C ARG A 273 19.13 -25.10 27.21
N VAL A 274 18.69 -25.98 28.09
CA VAL A 274 18.28 -25.64 29.46
C VAL A 274 19.08 -26.49 30.42
N GLN A 275 19.55 -25.89 31.51
CA GLN A 275 20.38 -26.57 32.51
C GLN A 275 19.76 -26.44 33.90
N GLU A 276 19.90 -27.47 34.72
CA GLU A 276 19.67 -27.34 36.17
C GLU A 276 20.76 -26.48 36.84
N PRO A 277 20.43 -25.72 37.90
CA PRO A 277 21.42 -24.94 38.61
C PRO A 277 22.54 -25.82 39.20
N GLY A 278 23.78 -25.31 39.16
CA GLY A 278 24.95 -25.96 39.74
C GLY A 278 25.91 -26.60 38.72
N ALA A 279 27.15 -26.86 39.15
CA ALA A 279 28.24 -27.31 38.28
C ALA A 279 28.03 -28.72 37.68
N ARG A 280 27.15 -29.53 38.28
CA ARG A 280 26.79 -30.89 37.84
C ARG A 280 25.33 -31.01 37.41
N GLY A 281 24.63 -29.88 37.23
CA GLY A 281 23.23 -29.89 36.83
C GLY A 281 23.03 -30.57 35.48
N GLN A 282 21.93 -31.31 35.35
CA GLN A 282 21.61 -31.97 34.08
C GLN A 282 21.35 -30.92 32.99
N ARG A 283 21.73 -31.24 31.75
CA ARG A 283 21.55 -30.40 30.57
C ARG A 283 20.55 -31.05 29.64
N CYS A 284 19.49 -30.33 29.32
CA CYS A 284 18.45 -30.76 28.39
C CYS A 284 18.57 -29.99 27.08
N SER A 285 18.55 -30.71 25.97
CA SER A 285 18.62 -30.17 24.60
C SER A 285 18.01 -31.17 23.61
N ALA A 286 17.93 -30.81 22.32
CA ALA A 286 17.45 -31.73 21.30
C ALA A 286 18.27 -33.03 21.24
N ASP A 287 19.60 -32.92 21.42
CA ASP A 287 20.53 -34.05 21.36
C ASP A 287 20.59 -34.86 22.67
N ILE A 288 20.20 -34.24 23.78
CA ILE A 288 20.26 -34.82 25.12
C ILE A 288 18.92 -34.57 25.81
N PRO A 289 17.89 -35.37 25.53
CA PRO A 289 16.61 -35.25 26.22
C PRO A 289 16.76 -35.74 27.67
N VAL A 290 16.23 -34.98 28.61
CA VAL A 290 16.24 -35.31 30.04
C VAL A 290 14.80 -35.36 30.54
N PRO A 291 14.21 -36.57 30.68
CA PRO A 291 12.85 -36.73 31.16
C PRO A 291 12.61 -35.99 32.50
N GLY A 292 11.51 -35.23 32.59
CA GLY A 292 11.18 -34.42 33.77
C GLY A 292 11.88 -33.06 33.85
N LEU A 293 12.97 -32.85 33.11
CA LEU A 293 13.58 -31.53 32.95
C LEU A 293 12.98 -30.79 31.76
N CYS A 294 13.00 -31.42 30.58
CA CYS A 294 12.41 -30.84 29.38
C CYS A 294 12.04 -31.89 28.32
N GLU A 295 11.08 -31.55 27.46
CA GLU A 295 10.77 -32.27 26.23
C GLU A 295 11.08 -31.36 25.04
N VAL A 296 12.03 -31.74 24.18
CA VAL A 296 12.45 -30.96 23.01
C VAL A 296 11.85 -31.55 21.75
N LYS A 297 11.31 -30.67 20.90
CA LYS A 297 10.83 -31.01 19.56
C LYS A 297 11.43 -30.05 18.55
N THR A 298 11.92 -30.61 17.44
CA THR A 298 12.45 -29.86 16.30
C THR A 298 11.62 -30.18 15.07
N ARG A 299 11.20 -29.15 14.33
CA ARG A 299 10.48 -29.24 13.06
C ARG A 299 11.10 -28.26 12.06
N GLY A 300 11.93 -28.75 11.14
CA GLY A 300 12.67 -27.87 10.22
C GLY A 300 13.62 -26.92 10.97
N SER A 301 13.56 -25.62 10.68
CA SER A 301 14.34 -24.55 11.33
C SER A 301 13.82 -24.14 12.72
N TYR A 302 12.76 -24.79 13.18
CA TYR A 302 12.06 -24.45 14.41
C TYR A 302 12.34 -25.49 15.50
N THR A 303 12.83 -25.04 16.66
CA THR A 303 13.00 -25.88 17.86
C THR A 303 12.21 -25.28 19.01
N TYR A 304 11.48 -26.12 19.74
CA TYR A 304 10.86 -25.73 20.98
C TYR A 304 11.06 -26.78 22.06
N MET A 305 10.99 -26.31 23.29
CA MET A 305 11.21 -27.08 24.49
C MET A 305 10.07 -26.83 25.46
N THR A 306 9.36 -27.89 25.84
CA THR A 306 8.37 -27.84 26.92
C THR A 306 9.08 -28.17 28.23
N ILE A 307 8.94 -27.30 29.22
CA ILE A 307 9.54 -27.42 30.54
C ILE A 307 8.40 -27.54 31.55
N PRO A 308 8.33 -28.65 32.32
CA PRO A 308 7.28 -28.85 33.30
C PRO A 308 7.23 -27.71 34.32
N ALA A 309 6.00 -27.33 34.68
CA ALA A 309 5.73 -26.35 35.72
C ALA A 309 6.47 -26.70 37.03
N GLY A 310 6.96 -25.69 37.74
CA GLY A 310 7.63 -25.88 39.03
C GLY A 310 8.23 -24.60 39.58
N ALA A 311 8.88 -24.69 40.74
CA ALA A 311 9.59 -23.57 41.36
C ALA A 311 11.11 -23.69 41.10
N ARG A 312 11.50 -23.71 39.83
CA ARG A 312 12.90 -23.86 39.39
C ARG A 312 13.38 -22.61 38.68
N GLN A 313 14.66 -22.31 38.84
CA GLN A 313 15.38 -21.31 38.07
C GLN A 313 16.38 -22.03 37.15
N LEU A 314 16.12 -22.02 35.85
CA LEU A 314 16.84 -22.81 34.88
C LEU A 314 17.56 -21.89 33.88
N PRO A 315 18.90 -21.84 33.87
CA PRO A 315 19.65 -21.13 32.84
C PRO A 315 19.28 -21.62 31.43
N ILE A 316 18.92 -20.69 30.56
CA ILE A 316 18.70 -20.93 29.13
C ILE A 316 19.93 -20.44 28.37
N SER A 317 20.40 -21.25 27.44
CA SER A 317 21.49 -20.90 26.54
C SER A 317 21.29 -21.45 25.15
N VAL A 318 21.97 -20.85 24.18
CA VAL A 318 22.06 -21.33 22.81
C VAL A 318 23.53 -21.59 22.52
N GLN A 319 23.85 -22.82 22.13
CA GLN A 319 25.18 -23.15 21.63
C GLN A 319 25.20 -22.98 20.11
N TYR A 320 26.16 -22.24 19.60
CA TYR A 320 26.43 -22.15 18.17
C TYR A 320 27.25 -23.36 17.75
N LEU A 321 26.77 -24.11 16.76
CA LEU A 321 27.52 -25.23 16.17
C LEU A 321 28.36 -24.77 14.97
N GLU A 322 28.06 -23.58 14.46
CA GLU A 322 28.70 -22.94 13.31
C GLU A 322 28.93 -21.46 13.59
N GLU A 323 29.89 -20.85 12.91
CA GLU A 323 30.16 -19.41 13.02
C GLU A 323 28.96 -18.59 12.52
N ARG A 324 28.66 -17.49 13.23
CA ARG A 324 27.66 -16.49 12.83
C ARG A 324 28.32 -15.14 12.61
N ALA A 325 28.18 -14.61 11.40
CA ALA A 325 28.56 -13.23 11.09
C ALA A 325 27.64 -12.22 11.83
N GLU A 326 28.18 -11.06 12.16
CA GLU A 326 27.43 -9.99 12.86
C GLU A 326 26.23 -9.49 12.05
N LYS A 327 26.39 -9.41 10.72
CA LYS A 327 25.35 -8.98 9.78
C LYS A 327 24.61 -10.21 9.23
N GLY A 328 23.37 -10.38 9.66
CA GLY A 328 22.50 -11.45 9.16
C GLY A 328 21.45 -11.87 10.18
N PRO A 329 20.68 -12.93 9.87
CA PRO A 329 19.67 -13.47 10.77
C PRO A 329 20.28 -13.82 12.14
N GLY A 330 19.51 -13.55 13.20
CA GLY A 330 19.91 -13.79 14.58
C GLY A 330 18.89 -14.66 15.32
N PRO A 331 19.32 -15.62 16.15
CA PRO A 331 18.39 -16.42 16.92
C PRO A 331 17.75 -15.59 18.04
N CYS A 332 16.47 -15.79 18.24
CA CYS A 332 15.70 -15.29 19.37
C CYS A 332 15.12 -16.46 20.17
N VAL A 333 15.17 -16.32 21.49
CA VAL A 333 14.49 -17.20 22.43
C VAL A 333 13.21 -16.52 22.87
N HIS A 334 12.06 -17.11 22.52
CA HIS A 334 10.77 -16.70 23.08
C HIS A 334 10.40 -17.62 24.23
N VAL A 335 9.83 -17.04 25.28
CA VAL A 335 9.24 -17.81 26.38
C VAL A 335 7.74 -17.58 26.37
N TRP A 336 7.00 -18.68 26.45
CA TRP A 336 5.56 -18.68 26.53
C TRP A 336 5.12 -19.39 27.81
N TYR A 337 4.12 -18.82 28.47
CA TYR A 337 3.52 -19.34 29.69
C TYR A 337 2.04 -19.00 29.72
N ASP A 338 1.20 -19.98 30.07
CA ASP A 338 -0.26 -19.83 30.11
C ASP A 338 -0.86 -19.30 28.77
N GLY A 339 -0.29 -19.76 27.65
CA GLY A 339 -0.72 -19.38 26.29
C GLY A 339 -0.35 -17.95 25.86
N ALA A 340 0.46 -17.24 26.64
CA ALA A 340 0.95 -15.90 26.32
C ALA A 340 2.47 -15.86 26.25
N ARG A 341 3.03 -15.02 25.38
CA ARG A 341 4.47 -14.77 25.32
C ARG A 341 4.86 -13.87 26.49
N THR A 342 5.75 -14.33 27.34
CA THR A 342 6.18 -13.66 28.58
C THR A 342 7.56 -13.04 28.47
N ALA A 343 8.41 -13.55 27.58
CA ALA A 343 9.74 -12.98 27.32
C ALA A 343 10.19 -13.22 25.87
N GLU A 344 11.08 -12.35 25.41
CA GLU A 344 11.82 -12.46 24.15
C GLU A 344 13.22 -11.90 24.39
N THR A 345 14.24 -12.62 23.92
CA THR A 345 15.63 -12.18 23.93
C THR A 345 16.29 -12.65 22.63
N CYS A 346 17.13 -11.83 22.03
CA CYS A 346 17.73 -12.10 20.73
C CYS A 346 19.24 -11.88 20.78
N ASP A 347 19.98 -12.67 19.99
CA ASP A 347 21.42 -12.51 19.84
C ASP A 347 21.76 -11.87 18.50
N HIS A 348 22.31 -10.66 18.58
CA HIS A 348 22.71 -9.88 17.42
C HIS A 348 24.24 -9.77 17.29
N GLY A 349 25.02 -10.40 18.18
CA GLY A 349 26.49 -10.34 18.15
C GLY A 349 27.12 -11.39 17.24
N LYS A 350 28.32 -11.11 16.70
CA LYS A 350 29.15 -12.13 16.04
C LYS A 350 29.38 -13.30 17.02
N ARG A 351 29.33 -14.53 16.53
CA ARG A 351 29.61 -15.72 17.33
C ARG A 351 30.56 -16.66 16.60
N GLU A 352 31.53 -17.18 17.32
CA GLU A 352 32.38 -18.27 16.83
C GLU A 352 31.67 -19.62 16.99
N ALA A 353 32.10 -20.63 16.23
CA ALA A 353 31.63 -21.99 16.44
C ALA A 353 31.93 -22.46 17.88
N GLU A 354 31.02 -23.24 18.45
CA GLU A 354 31.00 -23.73 19.84
C GLU A 354 30.76 -22.66 20.91
N GLU A 355 30.62 -21.39 20.55
CA GLU A 355 30.31 -20.33 21.51
C GLU A 355 28.92 -20.50 22.12
N ILE A 356 28.76 -20.11 23.39
CA ILE A 356 27.50 -20.22 24.13
C ILE A 356 26.98 -18.83 24.45
N TRP A 357 25.85 -18.48 23.86
CA TRP A 357 25.07 -17.32 24.27
C TRP A 357 24.15 -17.69 25.43
N ARG A 358 24.24 -16.94 26.54
CA ARG A 358 23.35 -17.10 27.70
C ARG A 358 22.15 -16.17 27.55
N ALA A 359 20.99 -16.74 27.25
CA ALA A 359 19.76 -16.00 27.00
C ALA A 359 19.15 -15.41 28.29
N GLY A 360 19.35 -16.07 29.43
CA GLY A 360 18.87 -15.63 30.74
C GLY A 360 18.60 -16.80 31.69
N VAL A 361 17.98 -16.54 32.83
CA VAL A 361 17.54 -17.59 33.76
C VAL A 361 16.02 -17.65 33.78
N LEU A 362 15.45 -18.79 33.41
CA LEU A 362 14.00 -19.00 33.39
C LEU A 362 13.46 -19.35 34.77
N ASP A 363 12.51 -18.56 35.26
CA ASP A 363 11.64 -18.93 36.37
C ASP A 363 10.44 -19.74 35.85
N THR A 364 10.41 -21.04 36.14
CA THR A 364 9.37 -21.95 35.65
C THR A 364 8.00 -21.73 36.31
N SER A 365 7.93 -20.94 37.39
CA SER A 365 6.67 -20.65 38.09
C SER A 365 5.92 -19.49 37.48
N THR A 366 6.65 -18.56 36.86
CA THR A 366 6.10 -17.34 36.23
C THR A 366 6.29 -17.29 34.72
N GLY A 367 7.14 -18.16 34.16
CA GLY A 367 7.52 -18.14 32.76
C GLY A 367 8.37 -16.94 32.35
N LYS A 368 9.01 -16.25 33.30
CA LYS A 368 9.81 -15.04 33.03
C LYS A 368 11.30 -15.37 32.93
N LEU A 369 12.02 -14.60 32.12
CA LEU A 369 13.48 -14.57 32.14
C LEU A 369 13.94 -13.51 33.15
N LEU A 370 14.87 -13.90 34.03
CA LEU A 370 15.55 -13.08 35.04
C LEU A 370 16.91 -12.61 34.56
#